data_AF-P0C0Y1-F1
#
_entry.id   AF-P0C0Y1-F1
#
_cell.length_a   1.000
_cell.length_b   1.000
_cell.length_c   1.000
_cell.angle_alpha   90.00
_cell.angle_beta   90.00
_cell.angle_gamma   90.00
#
_symmetry.space_group_name_H-M   'P 1'
#
loop_
_entity.id
_entity.type
_entity.pdbx_description
1 polymer ?
#
loop_
_entity_poly.entity_id
_entity_poly.type
_entity_poly.pdbx_seq_one_letter_code
_entity_poly.pdbx_strand_id
1 'polypeptide(L)' 'MADKSDLGYTGLTDEQAQELHSVYMSGLWPFSAVAIVAHLAVYIWRPWF' A
#
# COMPACT_ATOMS: atom_id res chain seq x y z
N MET A 1 -9.43 -0.96 32.71
CA MET A 1 -9.81 -1.11 31.30
C MET A 1 -9.14 0.03 30.57
N ALA A 2 -8.18 -0.24 29.68
CA ALA A 2 -7.50 0.82 28.94
C ALA A 2 -8.54 1.69 28.24
N ASP A 3 -8.42 2.99 28.46
CA ASP A 3 -9.32 4.00 27.96
C ASP A 3 -9.35 3.93 26.43
N LYS A 4 -10.51 3.60 25.85
CA LYS A 4 -10.67 3.37 24.40
C LYS A 4 -10.68 4.68 23.60
N SER A 5 -9.96 5.71 24.06
CA SER A 5 -9.84 7.01 23.38
C SER A 5 -8.57 7.10 22.53
N ASP A 6 -7.52 6.34 22.88
CA ASP A 6 -6.24 6.23 22.14
C ASP A 6 -6.28 5.19 21.00
N LEU A 7 -7.41 4.51 20.84
CA LEU A 7 -7.65 3.63 19.71
C LEU A 7 -8.34 4.46 18.62
N GLY A 8 -7.65 4.72 17.50
CA GLY A 8 -8.32 5.25 16.32
C GLY A 8 -9.48 4.33 15.87
N TYR A 9 -10.31 4.77 14.92
CA TYR A 9 -11.49 4.02 14.43
C TYR A 9 -11.22 2.55 14.05
N THR A 10 -9.97 2.18 13.82
CA THR A 10 -9.49 0.84 13.45
C THR A 10 -9.10 -0.05 14.63
N GLY A 11 -9.08 0.46 15.87
CA GLY A 11 -8.65 -0.30 17.05
C GLY A 11 -7.12 -0.44 17.19
N LEU A 12 -6.35 0.31 16.40
CA LEU A 12 -4.89 0.39 16.50
C LEU A 12 -4.49 1.72 17.14
N THR A 13 -3.38 1.72 17.88
CA THR A 13 -2.69 2.94 18.29
C THR A 13 -2.10 3.63 17.05
N ASP A 14 -1.92 4.95 17.10
CA ASP A 14 -1.34 5.71 15.98
C ASP A 14 0.04 5.17 15.56
N GLU A 15 0.82 4.68 16.52
CA GLU A 15 2.13 4.05 16.29
C GLU A 15 2.01 2.76 15.46
N GLN A 16 1.09 1.85 15.81
CA GLN A 16 0.83 0.63 15.04
C GLN A 16 0.26 0.94 13.64
N ALA A 17 -0.53 2.00 13.50
CA ALA A 17 -1.02 2.42 12.19
C ALA A 17 0.14 2.90 11.29
N GLN A 18 1.13 3.62 11.84
CA GLN A 18 2.32 4.05 11.11
C GLN A 18 3.24 2.88 10.74
N GLU A 19 3.45 1.92 11.65
CA GLU A 19 4.20 0.70 11.35
C GLU A 19 3.58 -0.08 10.20
N LEU A 20 2.27 -0.35 10.25
CA LEU A 20 1.54 -1.03 9.18
C LEU A 20 1.66 -0.25 7.85
N HIS A 21 1.48 1.07 7.90
CA HIS A 21 1.58 1.92 6.73
C HIS A 21 2.97 1.87 6.09
N SER A 22 4.03 1.88 6.89
CA SER A 22 5.41 1.82 6.40
C SER A 22 5.70 0.50 5.65
N VAL A 23 5.24 -0.63 6.20
CA VAL A 23 5.37 -1.95 5.57
C VAL A 23 4.52 -2.05 4.31
N TYR A 24 3.30 -1.51 4.34
CA TYR A 24 2.41 -1.47 3.19
C TYR A 24 3.01 -0.66 2.03
N MET A 25 3.55 0.52 2.31
CA MET A 25 4.24 1.35 1.30
C MET A 25 5.48 0.66 0.73
N SER A 26 6.24 -0.04 1.57
CA SER A 26 7.38 -0.85 1.14
C SER A 26 6.97 -1.96 0.16
N GLY A 27 5.83 -2.63 0.38
CA GLY A 27 5.29 -3.65 -0.53
C GLY A 27 4.62 -3.08 -1.79
N LEU A 28 3.93 -1.94 -1.66
CA LEU A 28 3.23 -1.29 -2.78
C LEU A 28 4.18 -0.75 -3.84
N TRP A 29 5.35 -0.26 -3.44
CA TRP A 29 6.33 0.33 -4.36
C TRP A 29 6.81 -0.66 -5.44
N PRO A 30 7.39 -1.83 -5.10
CA PRO A 30 7.82 -2.80 -6.10
C PRO A 30 6.63 -3.36 -6.89
N PHE A 31 5.46 -3.56 -6.27
CA PHE A 31 4.26 -4.02 -6.96
C PHE A 31 3.81 -3.02 -8.05
N SER A 32 3.69 -1.75 -7.69
CA SER A 32 3.26 -0.69 -8.61
C SER A 32 4.28 -0.49 -9.73
N ALA A 33 5.58 -0.53 -9.41
CA ALA A 33 6.65 -0.43 -10.39
C ALA A 33 6.57 -1.57 -11.42
N VAL A 34 6.42 -2.82 -10.97
CA VAL A 34 6.27 -3.98 -11.85
C VAL A 34 4.99 -3.87 -12.68
N ALA A 35 3.88 -3.43 -12.09
CA ALA A 35 2.63 -3.22 -12.82
C ALA A 35 2.81 -2.20 -13.96
N ILE A 36 3.44 -1.05 -13.70
CA ILE A 36 3.71 -0.04 -14.75
C ILE A 36 4.59 -0.61 -15.85
N VAL A 37 5.66 -1.32 -15.49
CA VAL A 37 6.55 -1.96 -16.47
C VAL A 37 5.79 -2.97 -17.34
N ALA A 38 4.93 -3.78 -16.73
CA ALA A 38 4.08 -4.72 -17.47
C ALA A 38 3.12 -4.01 -18.43
N HIS A 39 2.45 -2.94 -17.99
CA HIS A 39 1.55 -2.17 -18.86
C HIS A 39 2.30 -1.50 -20.02
N LEU A 40 3.48 -0.94 -19.78
CA LEU A 40 4.30 -0.34 -20.84
C LEU A 40 4.81 -1.39 -21.84
N ALA A 41 5.28 -2.54 -21.34
CA ALA A 41 5.73 -3.63 -22.20
C ALA A 41 4.59 -4.17 -23.08
N VAL A 42 3.40 -4.35 -22.52
CA VAL A 42 2.20 -4.73 -23.28
C VAL A 42 1.82 -3.64 -24.26
N TYR A 43 1.85 -2.36 -23.86
CA TYR A 43 1.50 -1.23 -24.73
C TYR A 43 2.40 -1.11 -25.96
N ILE A 44 3.69 -1.40 -25.83
CA ILE A 44 4.63 -1.39 -26.97
C ILE A 44 4.35 -2.56 -27.92
N TRP A 45 4.05 -3.75 -27.40
CA TRP A 45 3.91 -4.95 -28.22
C TRP A 45 2.54 -5.07 -28.88
N ARG A 46 1.48 -4.75 -28.14
CA ARG A 46 0.09 -4.72 -28.56
C ARG A 46 -0.57 -3.57 -27.79
N PRO A 47 -0.48 -2.32 -28.27
CA PRO A 47 -1.22 -1.22 -27.66
C PRO A 47 -2.67 -1.70 -27.60
N TRP A 48 -3.19 -1.78 -26.38
CA TRP A 48 -4.45 -2.41 -26.08
C TRP A 48 -5.57 -1.54 -26.68
N PHE A 49 -5.89 -1.82 -27.95
CA PHE A 49 -6.84 -1.15 -28.86
C PHE A 49 -6.67 0.37 -29.03
#